data_AF-A0A382S304-F1
#
_entry.id   AF-A0A382S304-F1
#
_cell.length_a   1.000
_cell.length_b   1.000
_cell.length_c   1.000
_cell.angle_alpha   90.00
_cell.angle_beta   90.00
_cell.angle_gamma   90.00
#
_symmetry.space_group_name_H-M   'P 1'
#
loop_
_entity.id
_entity.type
_entity.pdbx_description
1 polymer ?
#
loop_
_entity_poly.entity_id
_entity_poly.type
_entity_poly.pdbx_seq_one_letter_code
_entity_poly.pdbx_strand_id
1 'polypeptide(L)'
;VRWLPGHSSPTLVAANIPAGRPVVSKVERGAVMELEVVFLEDPACSWCWAFQPVETTFLFEWGEQLRWRMVMAGLRNHPVPDPSLIIRHWQTAADVSGMPFEPDIWNSHILESTFVSCRAVKAVAVRSDEAARRLLRRIREAFYVEQQKIDDLELVFSLAEELGLSSEDMIEQLSNGRADVLFNADREDGS
;
A
#
# COMPACT_ATOMS: atom_id res chain seq x y z
N VAL A 1 9.73 53.49 -22.75
CA VAL A 1 10.56 52.46 -23.40
C VAL A 1 9.61 51.51 -24.13
N ARG A 2 9.61 51.55 -25.47
CA ARG A 2 8.84 50.63 -26.32
C ARG A 2 9.49 49.25 -26.25
N TRP A 3 8.72 48.22 -25.92
CA TRP A 3 9.10 46.82 -26.13
C TRP A 3 8.35 46.28 -27.35
N LEU A 4 9.12 45.77 -28.31
CA LEU A 4 8.64 45.04 -29.48
C LEU A 4 8.20 43.62 -29.07
N PRO A 5 7.17 43.04 -29.72
CA PRO A 5 6.71 41.70 -29.43
C PRO A 5 7.44 40.69 -30.32
N GLY A 6 7.76 39.56 -29.74
CA GLY A 6 8.20 38.38 -30.45
C GLY A 6 8.77 37.45 -29.42
N HIS A 7 8.03 36.41 -29.07
CA HIS A 7 8.48 35.05 -28.77
C HIS A 7 7.17 34.23 -28.73
N SER A 8 7.06 33.30 -29.68
CA SER A 8 5.90 32.49 -30.01
C SER A 8 5.53 31.55 -28.86
N SER A 9 4.26 31.57 -28.44
CA SER A 9 3.67 30.53 -27.59
C SER A 9 3.54 29.22 -28.39
N PRO A 10 3.79 28.04 -27.80
CA PRO A 10 3.46 26.79 -28.44
C PRO A 10 1.94 26.66 -28.55
N THR A 11 1.47 26.42 -29.77
CA THR A 11 0.07 26.17 -30.12
C THR A 11 -0.45 24.97 -29.35
N LEU A 12 -1.34 25.19 -28.38
CA LEU A 12 -2.20 24.15 -27.84
C LEU A 12 -3.08 23.64 -28.99
N VAL A 13 -2.85 22.40 -29.42
CA VAL A 13 -3.82 21.68 -30.25
C VAL A 13 -5.01 21.38 -29.36
N ALA A 14 -6.07 22.16 -29.51
CA ALA A 14 -7.35 21.89 -28.87
C ALA A 14 -7.89 20.56 -29.43
N ALA A 15 -7.84 19.51 -28.63
CA ALA A 15 -8.56 18.28 -28.92
C ALA A 15 -10.05 18.63 -28.96
N ASN A 16 -10.67 18.37 -30.10
CA ASN A 16 -12.07 18.66 -30.37
C ASN A 16 -12.95 17.69 -29.57
N ILE A 17 -13.31 18.04 -28.33
CA ILE A 17 -14.24 17.26 -27.51
C ILE A 17 -15.65 17.51 -28.06
N PRO A 18 -16.38 16.51 -28.57
CA PRO A 18 -17.74 16.71 -29.02
C PRO A 18 -18.61 17.09 -27.84
N ALA A 19 -19.33 18.21 -27.95
CA ALA A 19 -20.36 18.64 -27.02
C ALA A 19 -21.60 17.74 -27.15
N GLY A 20 -21.48 16.49 -26.69
CA GLY A 20 -22.58 15.55 -26.54
C GLY A 20 -22.64 15.12 -25.07
N ARG A 21 -23.80 15.28 -24.44
CA ARG A 21 -24.07 14.67 -23.13
C ARG A 21 -23.81 13.16 -23.28
N PRO A 22 -23.02 12.51 -22.42
CA PRO A 22 -22.81 11.07 -22.54
C PRO A 22 -24.18 10.37 -22.46
N VAL A 23 -24.54 9.68 -23.53
CA VAL A 23 -25.70 8.80 -23.55
C VAL A 23 -25.30 7.59 -22.71
N VAL A 24 -25.76 7.57 -21.46
CA VAL A 24 -25.69 6.37 -20.64
C VAL A 24 -26.70 5.39 -21.23
N SER A 25 -26.21 4.48 -22.07
CA SER A 25 -27.01 3.33 -22.48
C SER A 25 -27.22 2.44 -21.25
N LYS A 26 -28.46 1.99 -21.07
CA LYS A 26 -28.83 1.09 -19.99
C LYS A 26 -28.12 -0.24 -20.25
N VAL A 27 -27.03 -0.50 -19.53
CA VAL A 27 -26.31 -1.78 -19.59
C VAL A 27 -27.30 -2.88 -19.22
N GLU A 28 -27.50 -3.84 -20.12
CA GLU A 28 -28.32 -5.00 -19.86
C GLU A 28 -27.70 -5.82 -18.71
N ARG A 29 -28.50 -6.06 -17.66
CA ARG A 29 -28.13 -6.97 -16.57
C ARG A 29 -28.03 -8.38 -17.15
N GLY A 30 -26.81 -8.80 -17.49
CA GLY A 30 -26.59 -10.13 -18.07
C GLY A 30 -25.14 -10.52 -18.33
N ALA A 31 -24.22 -9.56 -18.46
CA ALA A 31 -22.78 -9.85 -18.49
C ALA A 31 -22.17 -9.44 -17.15
N VAL A 32 -21.93 -10.43 -16.27
CA VAL A 32 -21.13 -10.20 -15.06
C VAL A 32 -19.69 -9.99 -15.54
N MET A 33 -19.30 -8.75 -15.78
CA MET A 33 -17.89 -8.42 -15.78
C MET A 33 -17.41 -8.62 -14.35
N GLU A 34 -16.71 -9.73 -14.14
CA GLU A 34 -16.05 -10.07 -12.89
C GLU A 34 -14.85 -9.12 -12.69
N LEU A 35 -15.12 -7.85 -12.39
CA LEU A 35 -14.11 -6.84 -12.09
C LEU A 35 -13.35 -7.23 -10.82
N GLU A 36 -12.04 -7.40 -10.95
CA GLU A 36 -11.11 -7.60 -9.83
C GLU A 36 -10.31 -6.33 -9.58
N VAL A 37 -10.18 -5.95 -8.31
CA VAL A 37 -9.34 -4.82 -7.88
C VAL A 37 -8.17 -5.36 -7.07
N VAL A 38 -6.96 -5.06 -7.53
CA VAL A 38 -5.72 -5.48 -6.86
C VAL A 38 -5.08 -4.26 -6.19
N PHE A 39 -4.91 -4.35 -4.88
CA PHE A 39 -4.15 -3.39 -4.10
C PHE A 39 -2.71 -3.88 -3.98
N LEU A 40 -1.79 -3.22 -4.68
CA LEU A 40 -0.35 -3.45 -4.53
C LEU A 40 0.14 -2.64 -3.33
N GLU A 41 0.55 -3.37 -2.31
CA GLU A 41 0.78 -2.82 -0.98
C GLU A 41 2.19 -3.19 -0.49
N ASP A 42 2.72 -2.34 0.37
CA ASP A 42 3.92 -2.63 1.17
C ASP A 42 3.80 -1.97 2.55
N PRO A 43 4.26 -2.62 3.64
CA PRO A 43 4.23 -2.07 4.98
C PRO A 43 4.98 -0.74 5.14
N ALA A 44 6.04 -0.52 4.36
CA ALA A 44 6.90 0.66 4.43
C ALA A 44 6.79 1.59 3.19
N CYS A 45 5.76 1.41 2.35
CA CYS A 45 5.44 2.38 1.31
C CYS A 45 4.62 3.55 1.89
N SER A 46 5.22 4.75 1.90
CA SER A 46 4.58 5.95 2.45
C SER A 46 3.29 6.32 1.72
N TRP A 47 3.22 6.05 0.42
CA TRP A 47 2.00 6.30 -0.37
C TRP A 47 0.91 5.28 -0.11
N CYS A 48 1.25 4.02 0.19
CA CYS A 48 0.25 3.03 0.63
C CYS A 48 -0.37 3.44 1.98
N TRP A 49 0.45 3.89 2.94
CA TRP A 49 -0.07 4.43 4.20
C TRP A 49 -0.94 5.67 4.00
N ALA A 50 -0.47 6.63 3.19
CA ALA A 50 -1.21 7.84 2.86
C ALA A 50 -2.53 7.56 2.14
N PHE A 51 -2.59 6.50 1.32
CA PHE A 51 -3.78 6.10 0.57
C PHE A 51 -4.78 5.28 1.41
N GLN A 52 -4.34 4.72 2.55
CA GLN A 52 -5.15 3.78 3.32
C GLN A 52 -6.55 4.28 3.72
N PRO A 53 -6.80 5.57 4.04
CA PRO A 53 -8.16 6.05 4.27
C PRO A 53 -9.08 5.91 3.05
N VAL A 54 -8.54 6.13 1.85
CA VAL A 54 -9.25 5.98 0.58
C VAL A 54 -9.51 4.51 0.30
N GLU A 55 -8.50 3.65 0.46
CA GLU A 55 -8.64 2.19 0.36
C GLU A 55 -9.74 1.67 1.31
N THR A 56 -9.74 2.13 2.56
CA THR A 56 -10.72 1.74 3.59
C THR A 56 -12.13 2.15 3.19
N THR A 57 -12.29 3.39 2.70
CA THR A 57 -13.59 3.89 2.22
C THR A 57 -14.06 3.08 1.01
N PHE A 58 -13.15 2.79 0.08
CA PHE A 58 -13.45 1.99 -1.10
C PHE A 58 -13.93 0.57 -0.72
N LEU A 59 -13.22 -0.11 0.18
CA LEU A 59 -13.59 -1.44 0.62
C LEU A 59 -14.89 -1.46 1.42
N PHE A 60 -15.18 -0.39 2.18
CA PHE A 60 -16.45 -0.24 2.86
C PHE A 60 -17.63 -0.08 1.88
N GLU A 61 -17.48 0.74 0.83
CA GLU A 61 -18.55 1.02 -0.13
C GLU A 61 -18.76 -0.10 -1.16
N TRP A 62 -17.68 -0.74 -1.62
CA TRP A 62 -17.72 -1.67 -2.75
C TRP A 62 -17.09 -3.05 -2.49
N GLY A 63 -16.45 -3.27 -1.34
CA GLY A 63 -15.67 -4.50 -1.08
C GLY A 63 -16.49 -5.79 -1.14
N GLU A 64 -17.78 -5.76 -0.82
CA GLU A 64 -18.68 -6.93 -0.94
C GLU A 64 -19.20 -7.15 -2.36
N GLN A 65 -19.10 -6.15 -3.23
CA GLN A 65 -19.62 -6.17 -4.61
C GLN A 65 -18.55 -6.54 -5.65
N LEU A 66 -17.28 -6.55 -5.23
CA LEU A 66 -16.12 -6.76 -6.10
C LEU A 66 -15.28 -7.91 -5.56
N ARG A 67 -14.61 -8.63 -6.46
CA ARG A 67 -13.43 -9.39 -6.02
C ARG A 67 -12.30 -8.38 -5.83
N TRP A 68 -11.63 -8.46 -4.70
CA TRP A 68 -10.44 -7.67 -4.46
C TRP A 68 -9.38 -8.52 -3.79
N ARG A 69 -8.13 -8.15 -4.02
CA ARG A 69 -6.97 -8.86 -3.50
C ARG A 69 -5.90 -7.88 -3.07
N MET A 70 -5.27 -8.19 -1.95
CA MET A 70 -4.09 -7.49 -1.45
C MET A 70 -2.82 -8.25 -1.86
N VAL A 71 -1.89 -7.53 -2.49
CA VAL A 71 -0.61 -8.04 -2.97
C VAL A 71 0.52 -7.39 -2.19
N MET A 72 1.33 -8.18 -1.50
CA MET A 72 2.55 -7.69 -0.85
C MET A 72 3.68 -7.58 -1.87
N ALA A 73 3.90 -6.38 -2.43
CA ALA A 73 4.86 -6.16 -3.52
C ALA A 73 6.33 -6.33 -3.08
N GLY A 74 6.63 -6.12 -1.79
CA GLY A 74 8.00 -6.20 -1.26
C GLY A 74 8.89 -5.12 -1.87
N LEU A 75 8.67 -3.88 -1.42
CA LEU A 75 9.26 -2.66 -1.93
C LEU A 75 10.80 -2.69 -1.89
N ARG A 76 11.38 -3.27 -0.84
CA ARG A 76 12.84 -3.34 -0.65
C ARG A 76 13.27 -4.60 0.10
N ASN A 77 14.38 -5.20 -0.38
CA ASN A 77 15.12 -6.27 0.30
C ASN A 77 16.57 -5.89 0.62
N HIS A 78 16.79 -4.60 0.82
CA HIS A 78 18.08 -4.03 1.17
C HIS A 78 17.82 -2.75 1.98
N PRO A 79 18.80 -2.32 2.79
CA PRO A 79 18.64 -1.17 3.66
C PRO A 79 18.30 0.09 2.88
N VAL A 80 17.54 0.98 3.50
CA VAL A 80 17.29 2.31 2.93
C VAL A 80 18.62 3.05 2.76
N PRO A 81 18.99 3.43 1.52
CA PRO A 81 20.32 4.00 1.25
C PRO A 81 20.48 5.44 1.74
N ASP A 82 19.40 6.23 1.75
CA ASP A 82 19.39 7.61 2.25
C ASP A 82 18.04 7.92 2.93
N PRO A 83 17.99 7.90 4.27
CA PRO A 83 16.79 8.25 5.03
C PRO A 83 16.27 9.66 4.75
N SER A 84 17.13 10.62 4.36
CA SER A 84 16.70 12.00 4.11
C SER A 84 15.75 12.11 2.93
N LEU A 85 15.94 11.29 1.90
CA LEU A 85 15.03 11.20 0.76
C LEU A 85 13.69 10.56 1.16
N ILE A 86 13.71 9.55 2.02
CA ILE A 86 12.49 8.91 2.52
C ILE A 86 11.68 9.86 3.40
N ILE A 87 12.33 10.62 4.28
CA ILE A 87 11.68 11.62 5.12
C ILE A 87 10.99 12.70 4.26
N ARG A 88 11.61 13.15 3.16
CA ARG A 88 10.95 14.07 2.20
C ARG A 88 9.71 13.48 1.55
N HIS A 89 9.72 12.19 1.20
CA HIS A 89 8.53 11.51 0.70
C HIS A 89 7.44 11.39 1.77
N TRP A 90 7.79 11.13 3.02
CA TRP A 90 6.84 11.09 4.13
C TRP A 90 6.18 12.45 4.36
N GLN A 91 6.97 13.53 4.36
CA GLN A 91 6.44 14.90 4.48
C GLN A 91 5.45 15.22 3.35
N THR A 92 5.82 14.91 2.11
CA THR A 92 4.94 15.13 0.95
C THR A 92 3.65 14.32 1.06
N ALA A 93 3.76 13.04 1.46
CA ALA A 93 2.61 12.17 1.63
C ALA A 93 1.70 12.64 2.78
N ALA A 94 2.27 13.13 3.88
CA ALA A 94 1.55 13.72 5.01
C ALA A 94 0.78 14.97 4.57
N ASP A 95 1.44 15.90 3.87
CA ASP A 95 0.83 17.14 3.39
C ASP A 95 -0.35 16.88 2.44
N VAL A 96 -0.24 15.86 1.57
CA VAL A 96 -1.28 15.53 0.60
C VAL A 96 -2.46 14.77 1.23
N SER A 97 -2.18 13.83 2.13
CA SER A 97 -3.20 12.91 2.66
C SER A 97 -3.79 13.32 4.01
N GLY A 98 -3.07 14.14 4.79
CA GLY A 98 -3.36 14.40 6.20
C GLY A 98 -3.08 13.23 7.13
N MET A 99 -2.48 12.14 6.64
CA MET A 99 -2.10 10.99 7.48
C MET A 99 -0.91 11.33 8.38
N PRO A 100 -0.83 10.77 9.60
CA PRO A 100 0.28 11.02 10.51
C PRO A 100 1.55 10.29 10.07
N PHE A 101 2.68 10.97 10.20
CA PHE A 101 4.02 10.43 9.96
C PHE A 101 4.97 10.96 11.02
N GLU A 102 5.61 10.04 11.77
CA GLU A 102 6.64 10.35 12.75
C GLU A 102 8.01 9.88 12.26
N PRO A 103 8.82 10.79 11.68
CA PRO A 103 10.06 10.42 11.00
C PRO A 103 11.20 10.08 11.97
N ASP A 104 11.03 10.26 13.28
CA ASP A 104 12.09 10.10 14.26
C ASP A 104 12.64 8.67 14.37
N ILE A 105 11.90 7.66 13.89
CA ILE A 105 12.40 6.29 13.75
C ILE A 105 13.70 6.24 12.94
N TRP A 106 13.82 7.07 11.90
CA TRP A 106 14.99 7.12 11.02
C TRP A 106 16.26 7.62 11.71
N ASN A 107 16.15 8.27 12.88
CA ASN A 107 17.30 8.69 13.68
C ASN A 107 17.93 7.52 14.47
N SER A 108 17.15 6.47 14.73
CA SER A 108 17.54 5.37 15.62
C SER A 108 17.60 4.01 14.93
N HIS A 109 16.98 3.90 13.76
CA HIS A 109 16.86 2.65 13.02
C HIS A 109 16.85 2.88 11.51
N ILE A 110 17.61 2.09 10.77
CA ILE A 110 17.52 2.00 9.32
C ILE A 110 16.76 0.73 9.00
N LEU A 111 15.64 0.87 8.28
CA LEU A 111 14.88 -0.29 7.83
C LEU A 111 15.73 -1.13 6.86
N GLU A 112 16.01 -2.37 7.25
CA GLU A 112 16.88 -3.30 6.53
C GLU A 112 16.15 -4.00 5.37
N SER A 113 14.89 -4.39 5.60
CA SER A 113 14.06 -5.05 4.59
C SER A 113 12.58 -4.95 4.91
N THR A 114 11.76 -4.77 3.88
CA THR A 114 10.29 -4.85 4.00
C THR A 114 9.78 -6.28 4.00
N PHE A 115 10.61 -7.24 3.59
CA PHE A 115 10.19 -8.63 3.35
C PHE A 115 9.77 -9.33 4.64
N VAL A 116 10.35 -8.97 5.79
CA VAL A 116 9.99 -9.55 7.09
C VAL A 116 8.51 -9.30 7.38
N SER A 117 8.09 -8.04 7.34
CA SER A 117 6.68 -7.67 7.53
C SER A 117 5.78 -8.19 6.41
N CYS A 118 6.21 -8.14 5.14
CA CYS A 118 5.41 -8.69 4.04
C CYS A 118 5.11 -10.18 4.24
N ARG A 119 6.12 -10.99 4.57
CA ARG A 119 5.97 -12.43 4.83
C ARG A 119 5.09 -12.67 6.05
N ALA A 120 5.23 -11.88 7.11
CA ALA A 120 4.37 -11.99 8.29
C ALA A 120 2.89 -11.70 7.97
N VAL A 121 2.60 -10.69 7.15
CA VAL A 121 1.24 -10.45 6.64
C VAL A 121 0.74 -11.65 5.84
N LYS A 122 1.57 -12.23 4.96
CA LYS A 122 1.21 -13.43 4.20
C LYS A 122 1.04 -14.68 5.06
N ALA A 123 1.75 -14.80 6.18
CA ALA A 123 1.57 -15.88 7.15
C ALA A 123 0.14 -15.86 7.72
N VAL A 124 -0.39 -14.68 8.05
CA VAL A 124 -1.79 -14.53 8.48
C VAL A 124 -2.77 -14.75 7.32
N ALA A 125 -2.42 -14.30 6.11
CA ALA A 125 -3.26 -14.44 4.92
C ALA A 125 -3.52 -15.92 4.54
N VAL A 126 -2.67 -16.87 4.97
CA VAL A 126 -2.95 -18.32 4.84
C VAL A 126 -4.30 -18.69 5.45
N ARG A 127 -4.72 -18.00 6.52
CA ARG A 127 -5.96 -18.29 7.26
C ARG A 127 -7.07 -17.30 6.94
N SER A 128 -6.74 -16.02 6.81
CA SER A 128 -7.74 -14.97 6.61
C SER A 128 -7.10 -13.71 6.03
N ASP A 129 -7.55 -13.34 4.83
CA ASP A 129 -7.16 -12.06 4.22
C ASP A 129 -7.60 -10.87 5.08
N GLU A 130 -8.78 -10.94 5.71
CA GLU A 130 -9.26 -9.91 6.63
C GLU A 130 -8.30 -9.68 7.81
N ALA A 131 -7.86 -10.76 8.44
CA ALA A 131 -6.90 -10.68 9.53
C ALA A 131 -5.55 -10.15 9.05
N ALA A 132 -5.11 -10.53 7.85
CA ALA A 132 -3.88 -10.03 7.25
C ALA A 132 -3.94 -8.52 6.99
N ARG A 133 -5.09 -8.00 6.51
CA ARG A 133 -5.31 -6.55 6.36
C ARG A 133 -5.23 -5.81 7.70
N ARG A 134 -5.85 -6.36 8.74
CA ARG A 134 -5.80 -5.79 10.09
C ARG A 134 -4.36 -5.75 10.61
N LEU A 135 -3.60 -6.82 10.40
CA LEU A 135 -2.18 -6.87 10.76
C LEU A 135 -1.36 -5.84 9.97
N LEU A 136 -1.56 -5.74 8.65
CA LEU A 136 -0.87 -4.75 7.83
C LEU A 136 -1.13 -3.31 8.32
N ARG A 137 -2.38 -2.98 8.66
CA ARG A 137 -2.73 -1.69 9.27
C ARG A 137 -1.96 -1.49 10.58
N ARG A 138 -1.97 -2.47 11.48
CA ARG A 138 -1.28 -2.36 12.77
C ARG A 138 0.24 -2.18 12.62
N ILE A 139 0.88 -2.90 11.68
CA ILE A 139 2.30 -2.73 11.34
C ILE A 139 2.57 -1.30 10.84
N ARG A 140 1.70 -0.75 10.00
CA ARG A 140 1.83 0.64 9.51
C ARG A 140 1.71 1.65 10.65
N GLU A 141 0.78 1.48 11.57
CA GLU A 141 0.67 2.33 12.76
C GLU A 141 1.94 2.26 13.61
N ALA A 142 2.46 1.04 13.82
CA ALA A 142 3.70 0.81 14.54
C ALA A 142 4.88 1.57 13.89
N PHE A 143 4.98 1.54 12.55
CA PHE A 143 6.08 2.16 11.83
C PHE A 143 5.95 3.68 11.68
N TYR A 144 4.81 4.14 11.17
CA TYR A 144 4.59 5.53 10.80
C TYR A 144 4.21 6.43 11.95
N VAL A 145 3.74 5.89 13.08
CA VAL A 145 3.25 6.69 14.21
C VAL A 145 3.99 6.35 15.51
N GLU A 146 4.23 5.07 15.78
CA GLU A 146 4.79 4.64 17.07
C GLU A 146 6.31 4.43 17.06
N GLN A 147 6.96 4.72 15.93
CA GLN A 147 8.41 4.63 15.74
C GLN A 147 8.97 3.24 16.10
N GLN A 148 8.29 2.18 15.67
CA GLN A 148 8.68 0.79 15.91
C GLN A 148 9.37 0.15 14.69
N LYS A 149 10.18 -0.89 14.95
CA LYS A 149 11.03 -1.57 13.96
C LYS A 149 10.29 -2.72 13.29
N ILE A 150 9.62 -2.46 12.18
CA ILE A 150 8.79 -3.46 11.48
C ILE A 150 9.58 -4.53 10.70
N ASP A 151 10.89 -4.46 10.68
CA ASP A 151 11.80 -5.52 10.23
C ASP A 151 12.26 -6.44 11.39
N ASP A 152 11.78 -6.20 12.61
CA ASP A 152 11.89 -7.10 13.75
C ASP A 152 10.67 -8.03 13.81
N LEU A 153 10.88 -9.33 13.64
CA LEU A 153 9.80 -10.29 13.60
C LEU A 153 9.14 -10.50 14.97
N GLU A 154 9.88 -10.34 16.08
CA GLU A 154 9.32 -10.46 17.43
C GLU A 154 8.34 -9.31 17.72
N LEU A 155 8.68 -8.09 17.28
CA LEU A 155 7.73 -6.98 17.28
C LEU A 155 6.48 -7.36 16.48
N VAL A 156 6.64 -7.82 15.24
CA VAL A 156 5.49 -8.14 14.39
C VAL A 156 4.59 -9.23 15.00
N PHE A 157 5.15 -10.21 15.71
CA PHE A 157 4.37 -11.18 16.48
C PHE A 157 3.60 -10.52 17.62
N SER A 158 4.23 -9.65 18.42
CA SER A 158 3.51 -8.91 19.47
C SER A 158 2.34 -8.08 18.92
N LEU A 159 2.54 -7.43 17.77
CA LEU A 159 1.49 -6.66 17.08
C LEU A 159 0.32 -7.56 16.63
N ALA A 160 0.62 -8.78 16.21
CA ALA A 160 -0.39 -9.76 15.83
C ALA A 160 -1.18 -10.26 17.05
N GLU A 161 -0.51 -10.50 18.17
CA GLU A 161 -1.12 -10.90 19.44
C GLU A 161 -2.06 -9.82 20.00
N GLU A 162 -1.71 -8.54 19.87
CA GLU A 162 -2.60 -7.41 20.20
C GLU A 162 -3.94 -7.47 19.43
N LEU A 163 -3.94 -8.05 18.23
CA LEU A 163 -5.12 -8.21 17.38
C LEU A 163 -5.88 -9.52 17.64
N GLY A 164 -5.40 -10.36 18.55
CA GLY A 164 -5.92 -11.70 18.84
C GLY A 164 -5.49 -12.76 17.82
N LEU A 165 -4.42 -12.52 17.07
CA LEU A 165 -3.86 -13.48 16.11
C LEU A 165 -2.81 -14.36 16.79
N SER A 166 -2.71 -15.63 16.40
CA SER A 166 -1.76 -16.58 16.99
C SER A 166 -0.37 -16.39 16.39
N SER A 167 0.58 -15.93 17.21
CA SER A 167 2.00 -15.90 16.87
C SER A 167 2.54 -17.30 16.58
N GLU A 168 2.05 -18.34 17.28
CA GLU A 168 2.38 -19.74 17.03
C GLU A 168 1.99 -20.19 15.62
N ASP A 169 0.77 -19.88 15.14
CA ASP A 169 0.36 -20.19 13.76
C ASP A 169 1.19 -19.39 12.75
N MET A 170 1.50 -18.12 13.04
CA MET A 170 2.39 -17.33 12.18
C MET A 170 3.78 -17.97 12.06
N ILE A 171 4.38 -18.39 13.17
CA ILE A 171 5.67 -19.10 13.20
C ILE A 171 5.57 -20.40 12.39
N GLU A 172 4.47 -21.15 12.52
CA GLU A 172 4.23 -22.35 11.72
C GLU A 172 4.18 -22.02 10.21
N GLN A 173 3.38 -21.03 9.79
CA GLN A 173 3.23 -20.67 8.38
C GLN A 173 4.50 -20.06 7.76
N LEU A 174 5.33 -19.38 8.56
CA LEU A 174 6.64 -18.88 8.14
C LEU A 174 7.65 -20.03 8.01
N SER A 175 7.69 -20.95 8.97
CA SER A 175 8.66 -22.05 9.00
C SER A 175 8.35 -23.18 8.01
N ASN A 176 7.07 -23.42 7.71
CA ASN A 176 6.63 -24.42 6.73
C ASN A 176 6.68 -23.90 5.27
N GLY A 177 7.05 -22.64 5.06
CA GLY A 177 7.24 -22.03 3.74
C GLY A 177 5.96 -21.59 3.02
N ARG A 178 4.76 -21.77 3.60
CA ARG A 178 3.51 -21.32 2.96
C ARG A 178 3.46 -19.80 2.79
N ALA A 179 3.92 -19.06 3.80
CA ALA A 179 4.02 -17.60 3.71
C ALA A 179 4.95 -17.17 2.56
N ASP A 180 6.03 -17.91 2.33
CA ASP A 180 7.02 -17.63 1.28
C ASP A 180 6.46 -17.89 -0.11
N VAL A 181 5.72 -18.99 -0.28
CA VAL A 181 5.03 -19.29 -1.55
C VAL A 181 4.06 -18.16 -1.88
N LEU A 182 3.24 -17.72 -0.93
CA LEU A 182 2.28 -16.65 -1.16
C LEU A 182 2.96 -15.30 -1.42
N PHE A 183 4.02 -14.97 -0.68
CA PHE A 183 4.74 -13.71 -0.89
C PHE A 183 5.50 -13.69 -2.23
N ASN A 184 6.12 -14.80 -2.63
CA ASN A 184 6.80 -14.88 -3.93
C ASN A 184 5.80 -14.77 -5.10
N ALA A 185 4.62 -15.40 -4.99
CA ALA A 185 3.55 -15.24 -5.97
C ALA A 185 3.08 -13.78 -6.08
N ASP A 186 2.86 -13.11 -4.93
CA ASP A 186 2.50 -11.68 -4.91
C ASP A 186 3.58 -10.80 -5.60
N ARG A 187 4.86 -11.14 -5.44
CA ARG A 187 5.96 -10.41 -6.07
C ARG A 187 6.03 -10.59 -7.58
N GLU A 188 5.65 -11.76 -8.10
CA GLU A 188 5.55 -12.00 -9.54
C GLU A 188 4.41 -11.18 -10.17
N ASP A 189 3.31 -11.00 -9.44
CA ASP A 189 2.19 -10.14 -9.87
C ASP A 189 2.54 -8.64 -9.85
N GLY A 190 3.47 -8.23 -8.99
CA GLY A 190 3.87 -6.83 -8.80
C GLY A 190 5.05 -6.35 -9.66
N SER A 191 5.68 -7.24 -10.42
CA SER A 191 6.85 -6.96 -11.28
C SER A 191 6.50 -6.84 -12.76
#